data_AF-A0A673AR52-F1
#
_entry.id   AF-A0A673AR52-F1
#
_cell.length_a   1.000
_cell.length_b   1.000
_cell.length_c   1.000
_cell.angle_alpha   90.00
_cell.angle_beta   90.00
_cell.angle_gamma   90.00
#
_symmetry.space_group_name_H-M   'P 1'
#
loop_
_entity.id
_entity.type
_entity.pdbx_description
1 polymer ?
#
loop_
_entity_poly.entity_id
_entity_poly.type
_entity_poly.pdbx_seq_one_letter_code
_entity_poly.pdbx_strand_id
1 'polypeptide(L)'
;RWRTEAEPDDGVPQSLTFNPKRAPGVQPPLNMGSPSPGEIFSHFFSAAVFKLLCENTNKNAAKNLERGKKFDWSEVTPGEMQKFVGMLLYMSVLDLPRMSDFWRRESIFHVAFPATVMVRNRFMSILSNLQMSDPEECEENDKKKGSEDYDQFHLVRPLMEMICMNCKSIYHPRQHLAVDERMVRTKARFGIKQYLKGKPTKWGLKFFVLADVNGYIIDFILYKPNRASGKGLSFDIVATLVDKDSLGSGYIIYTNNFFTNPILFRHLRQQGFGACGTYRQGRDGTPTTQENALTKTSPRGSIRWIRDRELLFVKWMDVREVSLCSTVHSVFSGDIVDHYVSGDGAEQKISLLRPTSVTEYNKYMGGVDTSDQMIGTHSVPRKTMRWTVTIFQHLVDIAATNSFIIHTDRCDSMQQNPMTRQRFQEQLTAHLLGVKLKNVPQIPPGQKHLPVPTRSEHTEAHKAGQGRRRCRLCHRSTAWMCEACDVGLCLQPDRNCFWQHHQGHSLQ
;
A
#
# COMPACT_ATOMS: atom_id res chain seq x y z
N ARG A 1 -1.07 10.33 -41.75
CA ARG A 1 -1.00 11.58 -40.96
C ARG A 1 -1.60 11.48 -39.56
N TRP A 2 -1.00 12.20 -38.62
CA TRP A 2 -1.61 12.57 -37.34
C TRP A 2 -2.72 13.61 -37.56
N ARG A 3 -3.85 13.44 -36.89
CA ARG A 3 -4.99 14.35 -36.91
C ARG A 3 -4.90 15.38 -35.79
N THR A 4 -5.54 16.53 -35.96
CA THR A 4 -5.63 17.58 -34.93
C THR A 4 -6.92 17.47 -34.11
N GLU A 5 -7.02 18.27 -33.04
CA GLU A 5 -8.20 18.43 -32.21
C GLU A 5 -9.44 18.94 -32.95
N ALA A 6 -9.27 19.56 -34.13
CA ALA A 6 -10.37 20.05 -34.96
C ALA A 6 -11.02 18.96 -35.81
N GLU A 7 -10.36 17.81 -35.95
CA GLU A 7 -10.88 16.68 -36.75
C GLU A 7 -11.74 15.75 -35.88
N PRO A 8 -12.90 15.29 -36.36
CA PRO A 8 -13.80 14.43 -35.59
C PRO A 8 -13.21 13.03 -35.38
N ASP A 9 -13.57 12.43 -34.25
CA ASP A 9 -13.23 11.05 -33.88
C ASP A 9 -14.47 10.15 -34.03
N ASP A 10 -14.75 9.71 -35.26
CA ASP A 10 -15.94 8.89 -35.56
C ASP A 10 -15.76 7.41 -35.20
N GLY A 11 -14.57 7.01 -34.73
CA GLY A 11 -14.21 5.63 -34.45
C GLY A 11 -14.24 5.24 -32.96
N VAL A 12 -14.94 6.00 -32.11
CA VAL A 12 -14.96 5.74 -30.66
C VAL A 12 -15.48 4.33 -30.38
N PRO A 13 -14.72 3.47 -29.66
CA PRO A 13 -15.16 2.13 -29.35
C PRO A 13 -16.36 2.15 -28.41
N GLN A 14 -17.26 1.18 -28.55
CA GLN A 14 -18.37 1.00 -27.61
C GLN A 14 -17.85 0.91 -26.16
N SER A 15 -18.52 1.61 -25.24
CA SER A 15 -18.16 1.54 -23.82
C SER A 15 -18.30 0.11 -23.29
N LEU A 16 -17.35 -0.33 -22.48
CA LEU A 16 -17.41 -1.64 -21.83
C LEU A 16 -18.35 -1.56 -20.64
N THR A 17 -19.31 -2.47 -20.57
CA THR A 17 -20.16 -2.60 -19.38
C THR A 17 -19.34 -3.19 -18.23
N PHE A 18 -19.31 -2.51 -17.10
CA PHE A 18 -18.63 -2.98 -15.89
C PHE A 18 -19.42 -4.14 -15.27
N ASN A 19 -18.87 -5.34 -15.35
CA ASN A 19 -19.48 -6.57 -14.86
C ASN A 19 -18.47 -7.35 -13.99
N PRO A 20 -18.25 -6.91 -12.75
CA PRO A 20 -17.32 -7.56 -11.84
C PRO A 20 -17.88 -8.91 -11.34
N LYS A 21 -17.01 -9.89 -11.11
CA LYS A 21 -17.41 -11.23 -10.61
C LYS A 21 -18.08 -11.19 -9.24
N ARG A 22 -17.73 -10.21 -8.41
CA ARG A 22 -18.31 -9.95 -7.10
C ARG A 22 -18.55 -8.46 -6.95
N ALA A 23 -19.38 -8.08 -5.98
CA ALA A 23 -19.60 -6.67 -5.66
C ALA A 23 -18.26 -6.01 -5.27
N PRO A 24 -17.86 -4.88 -5.91
CA PRO A 24 -16.64 -4.18 -5.56
C PRO A 24 -16.62 -3.70 -4.11
N GLY A 25 -15.43 -3.66 -3.51
CA GLY A 25 -15.19 -3.31 -2.11
C GLY A 25 -14.88 -4.54 -1.24
N VAL A 26 -14.97 -4.34 0.07
CA VAL A 26 -14.69 -5.37 1.07
C VAL A 26 -15.68 -6.52 0.98
N GLN A 27 -15.18 -7.76 1.06
CA GLN A 27 -15.97 -8.99 0.94
C GLN A 27 -16.34 -9.58 2.32
N PRO A 28 -17.38 -10.42 2.41
CA PRO A 28 -17.69 -11.18 3.61
C PRO A 28 -16.50 -12.03 4.12
N PRO A 29 -16.35 -12.18 5.46
CA PRO A 29 -17.19 -11.62 6.52
C PRO A 29 -16.82 -10.17 6.89
N LEU A 30 -15.75 -9.63 6.30
CA LEU A 30 -15.22 -8.29 6.60
C LEU A 30 -16.08 -7.15 6.05
N ASN A 31 -17.19 -7.42 5.39
CA ASN A 31 -18.17 -6.38 5.03
C ASN A 31 -19.21 -6.11 6.13
N MET A 32 -19.24 -6.92 7.20
CA MET A 32 -20.20 -6.84 8.31
C MET A 32 -19.54 -6.49 9.65
N GLY A 33 -20.27 -5.87 10.58
CA GLY A 33 -19.80 -5.55 11.94
C GLY A 33 -18.77 -4.41 12.03
N SER A 34 -17.95 -4.35 13.08
CA SER A 34 -16.80 -3.43 13.18
C SER A 34 -15.57 -4.23 13.61
N PRO A 35 -14.93 -4.98 12.69
CA PRO A 35 -13.79 -5.79 13.00
C PRO A 35 -12.63 -4.90 13.44
N SER A 36 -11.97 -5.31 14.50
CA SER A 36 -10.74 -4.71 14.99
C SER A 36 -9.62 -4.86 13.97
N PRO A 37 -8.56 -4.02 14.05
CA PRO A 37 -7.39 -4.13 13.17
C PRO A 37 -6.77 -5.53 13.13
N GLY A 38 -6.75 -6.22 14.27
CA GLY A 38 -6.24 -7.59 14.38
C GLY A 38 -7.12 -8.63 13.66
N GLU A 39 -8.44 -8.51 13.77
CA GLU A 39 -9.39 -9.39 13.06
C GLU A 39 -9.25 -9.21 11.54
N ILE A 40 -9.16 -7.97 11.04
CA ILE A 40 -8.91 -7.72 9.62
C ILE A 40 -7.59 -8.38 9.17
N PHE A 41 -6.50 -8.17 9.91
CA PHE A 41 -5.19 -8.74 9.58
C PHE A 41 -5.16 -10.27 9.58
N SER A 42 -5.95 -10.91 10.45
CA SER A 42 -6.04 -12.37 10.53
C SER A 42 -6.61 -13.02 9.27
N HIS A 43 -7.27 -12.26 8.39
CA HIS A 43 -7.67 -12.77 7.08
C HIS A 43 -6.51 -12.86 6.09
N PHE A 44 -5.45 -12.07 6.27
CA PHE A 44 -4.23 -12.18 5.49
C PHE A 44 -3.25 -13.18 6.10
N PHE A 45 -2.98 -13.05 7.38
CA PHE A 45 -2.19 -14.01 8.17
C PHE A 45 -3.15 -14.90 8.98
N SER A 46 -3.75 -15.85 8.27
CA SER A 46 -4.70 -16.81 8.85
C SER A 46 -4.00 -17.86 9.72
N ALA A 47 -4.81 -18.65 10.44
CA ALA A 47 -4.30 -19.80 11.18
C ALA A 47 -3.46 -20.75 10.29
N ALA A 48 -3.85 -20.92 9.02
CA ALA A 48 -3.11 -21.72 8.05
C ALA A 48 -1.74 -21.10 7.72
N VAL A 49 -1.66 -19.77 7.56
CA VAL A 49 -0.39 -19.06 7.32
C VAL A 49 0.56 -19.23 8.50
N PHE A 50 0.07 -19.04 9.73
CA PHE A 50 0.89 -19.23 10.93
C PHE A 50 1.33 -20.69 11.10
N LYS A 51 0.44 -21.66 10.81
CA LYS A 51 0.76 -23.08 10.84
C LYS A 51 1.90 -23.42 9.85
N LEU A 52 1.78 -23.00 8.59
CA LEU A 52 2.81 -23.17 7.56
C LEU A 52 4.17 -22.63 8.03
N LEU A 53 4.19 -21.39 8.55
CA LEU A 53 5.40 -20.75 9.04
C LEU A 53 6.04 -21.52 10.20
N CYS A 54 5.23 -21.99 11.16
CA CYS A 54 5.70 -22.78 12.29
C CYS A 54 6.31 -24.10 11.85
N GLU A 55 5.58 -24.89 11.05
CA GLU A 55 6.02 -26.21 10.58
C GLU A 55 7.35 -26.11 9.83
N ASN A 56 7.43 -25.22 8.83
CA ASN A 56 8.62 -25.07 8.01
C ASN A 56 9.80 -24.49 8.79
N THR A 57 9.56 -23.57 9.72
CA THR A 57 10.60 -22.99 10.58
C THR A 57 11.15 -24.03 11.57
N ASN A 58 10.28 -24.86 12.15
CA ASN A 58 10.70 -25.93 13.05
C ASN A 58 11.51 -27.00 12.31
N LYS A 59 11.06 -27.45 11.14
CA LYS A 59 11.83 -28.38 10.28
C LYS A 59 13.20 -27.80 9.90
N ASN A 60 13.25 -26.52 9.51
CA ASN A 60 14.50 -25.88 9.14
C ASN A 60 15.46 -25.72 10.34
N ALA A 61 14.94 -25.47 11.54
CA ALA A 61 15.73 -25.42 12.76
C ALA A 61 16.31 -26.79 13.11
N ALA A 62 15.51 -27.86 13.07
CA ALA A 62 15.98 -29.24 13.30
C ALA A 62 17.13 -29.60 12.34
N LYS A 63 16.93 -29.37 11.04
CA LYS A 63 17.96 -29.56 10.00
C LYS A 63 19.23 -28.74 10.25
N ASN A 64 19.09 -27.51 10.75
CA ASN A 64 20.24 -26.67 11.07
C ASN A 64 21.03 -27.19 12.29
N LEU A 65 20.35 -27.76 13.29
CA LEU A 65 20.97 -28.40 14.45
C LEU A 65 21.70 -29.69 14.04
N GLU A 66 21.09 -30.52 13.20
CA GLU A 66 21.72 -31.73 12.62
C GLU A 66 23.00 -31.41 11.84
N ARG A 67 23.02 -30.25 11.15
CA ARG A 67 24.22 -29.73 10.46
C ARG A 67 25.27 -29.12 11.41
N GLY A 68 25.09 -29.25 12.72
CA GLY A 68 26.06 -28.84 13.74
C GLY A 68 26.01 -27.37 14.14
N LYS A 69 24.99 -26.60 13.72
CA LYS A 69 24.83 -25.22 14.24
C LYS A 69 24.41 -25.29 15.70
N LYS A 70 25.01 -24.43 16.53
CA LYS A 70 24.74 -24.38 17.98
C LYS A 70 23.82 -23.21 18.32
N PHE A 71 22.58 -23.51 18.69
CA PHE A 71 21.63 -22.55 19.23
C PHE A 71 20.58 -23.27 20.07
N ASP A 72 19.95 -22.56 21.01
CA ASP A 72 18.85 -23.10 21.80
C ASP A 72 17.55 -23.05 20.99
N TRP A 73 16.83 -24.17 20.95
CA TRP A 73 15.62 -24.33 20.16
C TRP A 73 14.56 -25.16 20.87
N SER A 74 13.41 -24.54 21.06
CA SER A 74 12.12 -25.20 21.27
C SER A 74 11.24 -24.99 20.04
N GLU A 75 10.30 -25.89 19.79
CA GLU A 75 9.35 -25.72 18.69
C GLU A 75 8.56 -24.42 18.81
N VAL A 76 8.43 -23.69 17.71
CA VAL A 76 7.65 -22.47 17.61
C VAL A 76 6.19 -22.83 17.40
N THR A 77 5.32 -22.33 18.27
CA THR A 77 3.86 -22.50 18.15
C THR A 77 3.22 -21.36 17.35
N PRO A 78 2.01 -21.54 16.79
CA PRO A 78 1.31 -20.46 16.07
C PRO A 78 1.16 -19.18 16.90
N GLY A 79 0.85 -19.29 18.20
CA GLY A 79 0.75 -18.14 19.10
C GLY A 79 2.09 -17.43 19.33
N GLU A 80 3.20 -18.17 19.37
CA GLU A 80 4.53 -17.57 19.46
C GLU A 80 4.94 -16.90 18.14
N MET A 81 4.64 -17.52 16.99
CA MET A 81 4.88 -16.91 15.67
C MET A 81 4.04 -15.65 15.45
N GLN A 82 2.80 -15.63 15.95
CA GLN A 82 1.96 -14.44 15.95
C GLN A 82 2.62 -13.29 16.75
N LYS A 83 3.15 -13.59 17.95
CA LYS A 83 3.91 -12.61 18.74
C LYS A 83 5.18 -12.16 18.03
N PHE A 84 5.88 -13.05 17.32
CA PHE A 84 7.04 -12.69 16.52
C PHE A 84 6.69 -11.70 15.39
N VAL A 85 5.58 -11.91 14.67
CA VAL A 85 5.07 -10.95 13.67
C VAL A 85 4.62 -9.64 14.33
N GLY A 86 3.93 -9.71 15.48
CA GLY A 86 3.57 -8.55 16.28
C GLY A 86 4.80 -7.73 16.70
N MET A 87 5.90 -8.38 17.07
CA MET A 87 7.16 -7.71 17.43
C MET A 87 7.79 -7.01 16.22
N LEU A 88 7.71 -7.59 15.03
CA LEU A 88 8.15 -6.93 13.80
C LEU A 88 7.33 -5.67 13.49
N LEU A 89 6.01 -5.72 13.69
CA LEU A 89 5.14 -4.55 13.54
C LEU A 89 5.40 -3.52 14.64
N TYR A 90 5.65 -3.93 15.89
CA TYR A 90 6.08 -3.04 16.96
C TYR A 90 7.36 -2.27 16.58
N MET A 91 8.35 -2.98 16.04
CA MET A 91 9.62 -2.38 15.59
C MET A 91 9.47 -1.51 14.33
N SER A 92 8.38 -1.64 13.58
CA SER A 92 8.11 -0.76 12.43
C SER A 92 7.50 0.59 12.86
N VAL A 93 6.87 0.63 14.04
CA VAL A 93 6.38 1.86 14.65
C VAL A 93 7.47 2.53 15.49
N LEU A 94 8.18 1.75 16.32
CA LEU A 94 9.31 2.22 17.10
C LEU A 94 10.62 1.87 16.42
N ASP A 95 11.26 2.84 15.75
CA ASP A 95 12.50 2.59 15.01
C ASP A 95 13.76 2.75 15.88
N LEU A 96 14.52 1.67 16.09
CA LEU A 96 15.85 1.70 16.70
C LEU A 96 16.96 1.28 15.71
N PRO A 97 18.19 1.82 15.80
CA PRO A 97 19.24 1.59 14.81
C PRO A 97 19.65 0.12 14.65
N ARG A 98 19.74 -0.65 15.74
CA ARG A 98 20.08 -2.09 15.69
C ARG A 98 18.97 -2.91 16.32
N MET A 99 18.77 -4.12 15.80
CA MET A 99 17.78 -5.06 16.32
C MET A 99 18.03 -5.40 17.80
N SER A 100 19.29 -5.51 18.24
CA SER A 100 19.63 -5.75 19.64
C SER A 100 19.22 -4.62 20.58
N ASP A 101 18.95 -3.42 20.06
CA ASP A 101 18.73 -2.22 20.86
C ASP A 101 17.40 -2.28 21.62
N PHE A 102 16.40 -3.00 21.08
CA PHE A 102 15.13 -3.27 21.74
C PHE A 102 15.25 -4.07 23.05
N TRP A 103 16.41 -4.71 23.29
CA TRP A 103 16.69 -5.48 24.50
C TRP A 103 17.89 -4.94 25.29
N ARG A 104 18.32 -3.70 25.04
CA ARG A 104 19.35 -3.05 25.86
C ARG A 104 18.88 -2.96 27.31
N ARG A 105 19.77 -3.32 28.24
CA ARG A 105 19.64 -3.06 29.67
C ARG A 105 20.58 -1.91 30.02
N GLU A 106 20.33 -1.23 31.13
CA GLU A 106 21.27 -0.25 31.72
C GLU A 106 21.61 0.93 30.80
N SER A 107 20.60 1.46 30.11
CA SER A 107 20.73 2.64 29.25
C SER A 107 19.46 3.48 29.34
N ILE A 108 19.59 4.80 29.21
CA ILE A 108 18.43 5.70 29.06
C ILE A 108 17.59 5.38 27.81
N PHE A 109 18.13 4.60 26.86
CA PHE A 109 17.42 4.11 25.68
C PHE A 109 16.74 2.74 25.90
N HIS A 110 16.60 2.31 27.16
CA HIS A 110 15.93 1.05 27.50
C HIS A 110 14.44 1.08 27.09
N VAL A 111 14.01 0.04 26.38
CA VAL A 111 12.61 -0.19 26.04
C VAL A 111 12.10 -1.38 26.85
N ALA A 112 11.18 -1.13 27.78
CA ALA A 112 10.73 -2.14 28.73
C ALA A 112 9.92 -3.28 28.09
N PHE A 113 9.15 -2.96 27.05
CA PHE A 113 8.11 -3.85 26.53
C PHE A 113 8.61 -5.07 25.72
N PRO A 114 9.56 -4.95 24.76
CA PRO A 114 10.03 -6.09 23.97
C PRO A 114 10.43 -7.33 24.78
N ALA A 115 11.13 -7.12 25.89
CA ALA A 115 11.64 -8.20 26.74
C ALA A 115 10.53 -8.96 27.50
N THR A 116 9.35 -8.36 27.68
CA THR A 116 8.21 -9.03 28.35
C THR A 116 7.47 -9.97 27.40
N VAL A 117 7.56 -9.74 26.09
CA VAL A 117 6.92 -10.59 25.08
C VAL A 117 7.83 -11.74 24.66
N MET A 118 9.06 -11.43 24.28
CA MET A 118 10.00 -12.41 23.74
C MET A 118 11.43 -12.01 24.06
N VAL A 119 12.21 -12.93 24.62
CA VAL A 119 13.63 -12.68 24.91
C VAL A 119 14.44 -12.56 23.62
N ARG A 120 15.48 -11.71 23.65
CA ARG A 120 16.33 -11.39 22.48
C ARG A 120 16.80 -12.63 21.73
N ASN A 121 17.38 -13.61 22.44
CA ASN A 121 17.96 -14.79 21.81
C ASN A 121 16.89 -15.63 21.12
N ARG A 122 15.69 -15.77 21.71
CA ARG A 122 14.57 -16.48 21.09
C ARG A 122 14.11 -15.79 19.80
N PHE A 123 13.92 -14.46 19.84
CA PHE A 123 13.56 -13.69 18.66
C PHE A 123 14.58 -13.85 17.52
N MET A 124 15.88 -13.78 17.85
CA MET A 124 16.96 -13.98 16.87
C MET A 124 17.02 -15.42 16.35
N SER A 125 16.82 -16.43 17.20
CA SER A 125 16.73 -17.84 16.80
C SER A 125 15.57 -18.06 15.81
N ILE A 126 14.38 -17.51 16.08
CA ILE A 126 13.24 -17.58 15.17
C ILE A 126 13.57 -16.87 13.85
N LEU A 127 14.07 -15.62 13.91
CA LEU A 127 14.41 -14.84 12.72
C LEU A 127 15.47 -15.53 11.84
N SER A 128 16.46 -16.18 12.45
CA SER A 128 17.53 -16.88 11.74
C SER A 128 17.10 -18.20 11.11
N ASN A 129 16.12 -18.89 11.71
CA ASN A 129 15.57 -20.15 11.19
C ASN A 129 14.28 -19.98 10.39
N LEU A 130 13.71 -18.77 10.33
CA LEU A 130 12.46 -18.48 9.61
C LEU A 130 12.52 -19.04 8.18
N GLN A 131 11.53 -19.87 7.86
CA GLN A 131 11.42 -20.58 6.59
C GLN A 131 9.95 -20.62 6.15
N MET A 132 9.71 -20.39 4.85
CA MET A 132 8.35 -20.28 4.27
C MET A 132 7.91 -21.51 3.47
N SER A 133 8.86 -22.39 3.15
CA SER A 133 8.63 -23.61 2.35
C SER A 133 9.26 -24.81 3.02
N ASP A 134 8.74 -25.98 2.71
CA ASP A 134 9.22 -27.22 3.31
C ASP A 134 10.71 -27.45 2.98
N PRO A 135 11.59 -27.65 3.97
CA PRO A 135 13.01 -27.86 3.74
C PRO A 135 13.38 -29.08 2.90
N GLU A 136 12.54 -30.11 2.85
CA GLU A 136 12.73 -31.32 2.04
C GLU A 136 12.35 -31.05 0.58
N GLU A 137 11.17 -30.45 0.33
CA GLU A 137 10.77 -30.01 -1.01
C GLU A 137 11.77 -29.01 -1.61
N CYS A 138 12.36 -28.15 -0.76
CA CYS A 138 13.43 -27.24 -1.18
C CYS A 138 14.65 -27.99 -1.71
N GLU A 139 15.04 -29.11 -1.09
CA GLU A 139 16.16 -29.93 -1.58
C GLU A 139 15.82 -30.61 -2.90
N GLU A 140 14.59 -31.08 -3.06
CA GLU A 140 14.13 -31.65 -4.34
C GLU A 140 14.13 -30.60 -5.45
N ASN A 141 13.67 -29.39 -5.16
CA ASN A 141 13.74 -28.28 -6.10
C ASN A 141 15.20 -27.90 -6.42
N ASP A 142 16.09 -27.89 -5.43
CA ASP A 142 17.51 -27.59 -5.65
C ASP A 142 18.20 -28.64 -6.55
N LYS A 143 17.80 -29.91 -6.51
CA LYS A 143 18.27 -30.95 -7.45
C LYS A 143 17.92 -30.65 -8.90
N LYS A 144 16.84 -29.89 -9.15
CA LYS A 144 16.39 -29.49 -10.50
C LYS A 144 17.15 -28.28 -11.05
N LYS A 145 18.03 -27.65 -10.26
CA LYS A 145 18.70 -26.41 -10.63
C LYS A 145 19.43 -26.53 -11.98
N GLY A 146 19.02 -25.69 -12.94
CA GLY A 146 19.53 -25.70 -14.31
C GLY A 146 18.57 -26.33 -15.33
N SER A 147 17.51 -27.01 -14.89
CA SER A 147 16.40 -27.45 -15.74
C SER A 147 15.29 -26.40 -15.82
N GLU A 148 14.36 -26.60 -16.76
CA GLU A 148 13.15 -25.78 -16.89
C GLU A 148 12.21 -25.91 -15.68
N ASP A 149 12.21 -27.07 -15.02
CA ASP A 149 11.40 -27.38 -13.84
C ASP A 149 11.93 -26.73 -12.54
N TYR A 150 13.08 -26.06 -12.59
CA TYR A 150 13.61 -25.35 -11.43
C TYR A 150 12.80 -24.10 -11.10
N ASP A 151 12.20 -24.12 -9.91
CA ASP A 151 11.56 -22.94 -9.37
C ASP A 151 12.53 -22.15 -8.48
N GLN A 152 13.06 -21.06 -9.04
CA GLN A 152 13.94 -20.14 -8.36
C GLN A 152 13.32 -19.48 -7.11
N PHE A 153 11.98 -19.44 -7.01
CA PHE A 153 11.26 -18.81 -5.90
C PHE A 153 10.63 -19.81 -4.93
N HIS A 154 10.96 -21.09 -5.06
CA HIS A 154 10.35 -22.16 -4.29
C HIS A 154 10.40 -21.89 -2.77
N LEU A 155 11.50 -21.32 -2.28
CA LEU A 155 11.72 -20.95 -0.87
C LEU A 155 10.74 -19.93 -0.25
N VAL A 156 9.97 -19.22 -1.08
CA VAL A 156 8.98 -18.21 -0.62
C VAL A 156 7.60 -18.41 -1.24
N ARG A 157 7.49 -19.27 -2.25
CA ARG A 157 6.29 -19.46 -3.06
C ARG A 157 5.05 -19.81 -2.24
N PRO A 158 5.08 -20.79 -1.31
CA PRO A 158 3.89 -21.17 -0.55
C PRO A 158 3.28 -19.99 0.21
N LEU A 159 4.11 -19.22 0.94
CA LEU A 159 3.61 -18.04 1.64
C LEU A 159 3.12 -16.95 0.67
N MET A 160 3.87 -16.68 -0.40
CA MET A 160 3.47 -15.67 -1.38
C MET A 160 2.10 -15.99 -1.99
N GLU A 161 1.87 -17.23 -2.40
CA GLU A 161 0.62 -17.68 -3.01
C GLU A 161 -0.55 -17.60 -2.01
N MET A 162 -0.35 -18.02 -0.75
CA MET A 162 -1.36 -17.85 0.30
C MET A 162 -1.73 -16.38 0.52
N ILE A 163 -0.74 -15.47 0.58
CA ILE A 163 -1.01 -14.04 0.76
C ILE A 163 -1.72 -13.45 -0.46
N CYS A 164 -1.29 -13.79 -1.70
CA CYS A 164 -1.98 -13.38 -2.92
C CYS A 164 -3.44 -13.84 -2.94
N MET A 165 -3.70 -15.12 -2.60
CA MET A 165 -5.06 -15.67 -2.53
C MET A 165 -5.90 -14.94 -1.50
N ASN A 166 -5.35 -14.65 -0.32
CA ASN A 166 -6.04 -13.90 0.73
C ASN A 166 -6.33 -12.46 0.31
N CYS A 167 -5.40 -11.78 -0.38
CA CYS A 167 -5.63 -10.45 -0.93
C CYS A 167 -6.82 -10.42 -1.90
N LYS A 168 -6.92 -11.43 -2.78
CA LYS A 168 -8.03 -11.57 -3.74
C LYS A 168 -9.33 -11.97 -3.05
N SER A 169 -9.30 -12.76 -1.98
CA SER A 169 -10.53 -13.30 -1.39
C SER A 169 -11.34 -12.25 -0.63
N ILE A 170 -10.69 -11.35 0.11
CA ILE A 170 -11.37 -10.44 1.06
C ILE A 170 -11.69 -9.05 0.53
N TYR A 171 -11.21 -8.71 -0.66
CA TYR A 171 -11.52 -7.45 -1.33
C TYR A 171 -11.69 -7.71 -2.82
N HIS A 172 -12.73 -7.12 -3.41
CA HIS A 172 -12.94 -7.15 -4.85
C HIS A 172 -12.73 -5.74 -5.41
N PRO A 173 -11.88 -5.54 -6.41
CA PRO A 173 -11.47 -4.19 -6.75
C PRO A 173 -12.50 -3.45 -7.58
N ARG A 174 -12.39 -2.11 -7.57
CA ARG A 174 -13.21 -1.18 -8.35
C ARG A 174 -12.74 -1.13 -9.81
N GLN A 175 -13.50 -0.43 -10.65
CA GLN A 175 -13.36 -0.50 -12.11
C GLN A 175 -11.97 -0.14 -12.65
N HIS A 176 -11.28 0.81 -12.04
CA HIS A 176 -10.00 1.32 -12.54
C HIS A 176 -8.85 0.67 -11.77
N LEU A 177 -7.93 0.00 -12.47
CA LEU A 177 -6.81 -0.72 -11.84
C LEU A 177 -5.48 -0.26 -12.43
N ALA A 178 -4.43 -0.24 -11.64
CA ALA A 178 -3.08 0.09 -12.08
C ALA A 178 -2.17 -1.14 -12.05
N VAL A 179 -1.39 -1.34 -13.12
CA VAL A 179 -0.26 -2.26 -13.14
C VAL A 179 1.04 -1.47 -13.21
N ASP A 180 1.88 -1.64 -12.19
CA ASP A 180 3.19 -0.98 -12.12
C ASP A 180 4.25 -1.86 -11.44
N GLU A 181 5.47 -1.34 -11.38
CA GLU A 181 6.63 -1.98 -10.79
C GLU A 181 6.92 -1.45 -9.40
N ARG A 182 7.07 -2.36 -8.43
CA ARG A 182 7.49 -2.06 -7.07
C ARG A 182 8.93 -2.52 -6.83
N MET A 183 9.69 -1.71 -6.08
CA MET A 183 11.07 -2.03 -5.69
C MET A 183 11.19 -2.24 -4.18
N VAL A 184 11.47 -3.48 -3.76
CA VAL A 184 11.68 -3.83 -2.35
C VAL A 184 13.18 -3.83 -2.05
N ARG A 185 13.60 -2.93 -1.15
CA ARG A 185 15.01 -2.75 -0.80
C ARG A 185 15.59 -4.02 -0.17
N THR A 186 16.75 -4.47 -0.65
CA THR A 186 17.44 -5.62 -0.05
C THR A 186 18.96 -5.48 -0.06
N LYS A 187 19.62 -5.96 0.99
CA LYS A 187 21.09 -6.05 1.05
C LYS A 187 21.60 -7.46 0.68
N ALA A 188 20.72 -8.44 0.52
CA ALA A 188 21.07 -9.83 0.18
C ALA A 188 21.93 -9.95 -1.08
N ARG A 189 22.98 -10.78 -1.09
CA ARG A 189 23.74 -11.06 -2.32
C ARG A 189 22.98 -12.10 -3.13
N PHE A 190 22.03 -11.65 -3.95
CA PHE A 190 21.13 -12.52 -4.70
C PHE A 190 21.04 -12.09 -6.16
N GLY A 191 21.15 -13.05 -7.09
CA GLY A 191 21.35 -12.80 -8.52
C GLY A 191 20.19 -12.09 -9.25
N ILE A 192 19.02 -11.98 -8.61
CA ILE A 192 17.81 -11.40 -9.22
C ILE A 192 17.63 -9.93 -8.86
N LYS A 193 18.52 -9.35 -8.04
CA LYS A 193 18.48 -7.92 -7.73
C LYS A 193 18.43 -7.08 -9.00
N GLN A 194 17.43 -6.22 -9.10
CA GLN A 194 17.25 -5.33 -10.23
C GLN A 194 17.67 -3.91 -9.85
N TYR A 195 18.18 -3.19 -10.85
CA TYR A 195 18.38 -1.75 -10.78
C TYR A 195 17.26 -1.04 -11.54
N LEU A 196 16.59 -0.09 -10.88
CA LEU A 196 15.57 0.74 -11.49
C LEU A 196 15.86 2.22 -11.20
N LYS A 197 16.39 2.93 -12.21
CA LYS A 197 16.88 4.31 -12.08
C LYS A 197 15.82 5.28 -11.53
N GLY A 198 14.55 5.09 -11.91
CA GLY A 198 13.45 6.00 -11.63
C GLY A 198 12.75 5.81 -10.28
N LYS A 199 13.02 4.74 -9.53
CA LYS A 199 12.37 4.51 -8.22
C LYS A 199 13.28 5.01 -7.08
N PRO A 200 12.72 5.49 -5.95
CA PRO A 200 13.52 5.95 -4.79
C PRO A 200 14.47 4.86 -4.28
N THR A 201 13.98 3.62 -4.20
CA THR A 201 14.81 2.44 -3.99
C THR A 201 15.30 1.92 -5.33
N LYS A 202 16.50 2.32 -5.72
CA LYS A 202 17.08 1.95 -7.02
C LYS A 202 17.51 0.49 -7.12
N TRP A 203 17.96 -0.13 -6.03
CA TRP A 203 18.44 -1.51 -6.00
C TRP A 203 17.58 -2.36 -5.06
N GLY A 204 17.01 -3.45 -5.57
CA GLY A 204 16.09 -4.28 -4.79
C GLY A 204 15.55 -5.49 -5.53
N LEU A 205 14.60 -6.17 -4.88
CA LEU A 205 13.74 -7.17 -5.52
C LEU A 205 12.63 -6.42 -6.26
N LYS A 206 12.48 -6.69 -7.55
CA LYS A 206 11.45 -6.07 -8.39
C LYS A 206 10.20 -6.93 -8.36
N PHE A 207 9.07 -6.32 -7.99
CA PHE A 207 7.75 -6.92 -8.09
C PHE A 207 6.97 -6.21 -9.19
N PHE A 208 6.12 -6.96 -9.88
CA PHE A 208 5.04 -6.42 -10.70
C PHE A 208 3.76 -6.53 -9.90
N VAL A 209 2.98 -5.46 -9.84
CA VAL A 209 1.89 -5.31 -8.88
C VAL A 209 0.64 -4.86 -9.63
N LEU A 210 -0.50 -5.49 -9.32
CA LEU A 210 -1.83 -5.01 -9.66
C LEU A 210 -2.46 -4.38 -8.42
N ALA A 211 -2.85 -3.11 -8.52
CA ALA A 211 -3.45 -2.38 -7.41
C ALA A 211 -4.74 -1.65 -7.83
N ASP A 212 -5.65 -1.51 -6.87
CA ASP A 212 -6.80 -0.59 -6.97
C ASP A 212 -6.33 0.85 -6.70
N VAL A 213 -7.14 1.83 -7.07
CA VAL A 213 -6.85 3.28 -6.96
C VAL A 213 -6.60 3.70 -5.52
N ASN A 214 -7.26 3.07 -4.54
CA ASN A 214 -7.04 3.31 -3.12
C ASN A 214 -5.71 2.75 -2.58
N GLY A 215 -4.91 2.08 -3.42
CA GLY A 215 -3.64 1.45 -3.06
C GLY A 215 -3.75 0.02 -2.55
N TYR A 216 -4.93 -0.60 -2.61
CA TYR A 216 -5.10 -2.00 -2.22
C TYR A 216 -4.36 -2.90 -3.22
N ILE A 217 -3.48 -3.76 -2.71
CA ILE A 217 -2.72 -4.71 -3.52
C ILE A 217 -3.56 -5.95 -3.77
N ILE A 218 -3.93 -6.17 -5.04
CA ILE A 218 -4.79 -7.27 -5.46
C ILE A 218 -3.95 -8.50 -5.76
N ASP A 219 -2.88 -8.33 -6.52
CA ASP A 219 -1.98 -9.40 -6.92
C ASP A 219 -0.57 -8.86 -7.18
N PHE A 220 0.43 -9.74 -7.11
CA PHE A 220 1.81 -9.40 -7.39
C PHE A 220 2.63 -10.59 -7.85
N ILE A 221 3.65 -10.32 -8.64
CA ILE A 221 4.58 -11.33 -9.17
C ILE A 221 6.01 -10.84 -8.96
N LEU A 222 6.86 -11.72 -8.44
CA LEU A 222 8.29 -11.45 -8.34
C LEU A 222 8.95 -11.60 -9.72
N TYR A 223 9.76 -10.61 -10.10
CA TYR A 223 10.46 -10.59 -11.39
C TYR A 223 11.38 -11.81 -11.53
N LYS A 224 11.14 -12.62 -12.59
CA LYS A 224 12.05 -13.67 -13.08
C LYS A 224 12.60 -13.24 -14.45
N PRO A 225 13.91 -13.38 -14.72
CA PRO A 225 14.43 -13.22 -16.07
C PRO A 225 13.86 -14.33 -16.99
N ASN A 226 13.64 -14.00 -18.27
CA ASN A 226 13.22 -14.91 -19.34
C ASN A 226 11.85 -15.60 -19.13
N ARG A 227 10.75 -14.88 -19.38
CA ARG A 227 9.42 -15.51 -19.57
C ARG A 227 9.27 -16.05 -21.00
N ALA A 228 8.65 -17.22 -21.13
CA ALA A 228 8.75 -18.10 -22.30
C ALA A 228 7.72 -17.87 -23.42
N SER A 229 6.72 -16.99 -23.27
CA SER A 229 5.56 -16.99 -24.19
C SER A 229 5.83 -16.51 -25.62
N GLY A 230 7.03 -15.95 -25.88
CA GLY A 230 7.38 -15.31 -27.16
C GLY A 230 6.69 -13.95 -27.42
N LYS A 231 5.67 -13.56 -26.64
CA LYS A 231 4.94 -12.27 -26.79
C LYS A 231 5.58 -11.11 -26.03
N GLY A 232 6.63 -11.40 -25.27
CA GLY A 232 7.39 -10.45 -24.48
C GLY A 232 6.93 -10.36 -23.03
N LEU A 233 7.88 -10.00 -22.17
CA LEU A 233 7.73 -10.02 -20.71
C LEU A 233 6.53 -9.18 -20.23
N SER A 234 6.33 -7.97 -20.80
CA SER A 234 5.23 -7.09 -20.40
C SER A 234 3.85 -7.68 -20.67
N PHE A 235 3.69 -8.36 -21.81
CA PHE A 235 2.44 -9.02 -22.17
C PHE A 235 2.11 -10.09 -21.14
N ASP A 236 3.07 -10.96 -20.85
CA ASP A 236 2.86 -12.09 -19.94
C ASP A 236 2.50 -11.64 -18.54
N ILE A 237 3.17 -10.61 -18.04
CA ILE A 237 2.93 -10.09 -16.69
C ILE A 237 1.50 -9.58 -16.58
N VAL A 238 1.09 -8.70 -17.50
CA VAL A 238 -0.24 -8.08 -17.43
C VAL A 238 -1.33 -9.13 -17.67
N ALA A 239 -1.12 -10.07 -18.60
CA ALA A 239 -2.06 -11.17 -18.81
C ALA A 239 -2.16 -12.13 -17.62
N THR A 240 -1.07 -12.30 -16.84
CA THR A 240 -1.12 -13.12 -15.60
C THR A 240 -1.84 -12.38 -14.47
N LEU A 241 -1.56 -11.09 -14.31
CA LEU A 241 -2.13 -10.29 -13.21
C LEU A 241 -3.61 -9.96 -13.45
N VAL A 242 -3.98 -9.65 -14.68
CA VAL A 242 -5.34 -9.26 -15.08
C VAL A 242 -6.11 -10.52 -15.50
N ASP A 243 -6.54 -11.27 -14.50
CA ASP A 243 -7.28 -12.52 -14.68
C ASP A 243 -8.80 -12.25 -14.78
N LYS A 244 -9.39 -12.64 -15.90
CA LYS A 244 -10.83 -12.52 -16.19
C LYS A 244 -11.68 -13.41 -15.29
N ASP A 245 -11.20 -14.59 -14.93
CA ASP A 245 -11.97 -15.52 -14.12
C ASP A 245 -12.10 -15.01 -12.68
N SER A 246 -11.07 -14.34 -12.18
CA SER A 246 -11.09 -13.66 -10.89
C SER A 246 -11.82 -12.31 -10.91
N LEU A 247 -11.59 -11.45 -11.91
CA LEU A 247 -12.09 -10.07 -11.91
C LEU A 247 -13.49 -9.92 -12.51
N GLY A 248 -13.75 -10.55 -13.66
CA GLY A 248 -14.90 -10.28 -14.52
C GLY A 248 -14.52 -9.44 -15.74
N SER A 249 -15.40 -8.55 -16.19
CA SER A 249 -15.17 -7.70 -17.37
C SER A 249 -15.51 -6.23 -17.13
N GLY A 250 -15.06 -5.37 -18.04
CA GLY A 250 -15.33 -3.93 -18.02
C GLY A 250 -14.44 -3.11 -17.07
N TYR A 251 -13.37 -3.72 -16.55
CA TYR A 251 -12.29 -2.99 -15.88
C TYR A 251 -11.44 -2.21 -16.87
N ILE A 252 -10.83 -1.12 -16.42
CA ILE A 252 -9.87 -0.32 -17.19
C ILE A 252 -8.50 -0.43 -16.53
N ILE A 253 -7.53 -0.95 -17.27
CA ILE A 253 -6.17 -1.21 -16.79
C ILE A 253 -5.26 -0.05 -17.21
N TYR A 254 -4.69 0.63 -16.23
CA TYR A 254 -3.73 1.71 -16.42
C TYR A 254 -2.31 1.16 -16.27
N THR A 255 -1.45 1.44 -17.24
CA THR A 255 -0.07 0.95 -17.22
C THR A 255 0.96 1.98 -17.65
N ASN A 256 2.17 1.90 -17.09
CA ASN A 256 3.27 2.74 -17.54
C ASN A 256 3.84 2.27 -18.90
N ASN A 257 4.84 3.01 -19.40
CA ASN A 257 5.48 2.75 -20.69
C ASN A 257 6.28 1.45 -20.80
N PHE A 258 6.62 0.79 -19.69
CA PHE A 258 7.21 -0.55 -19.72
C PHE A 258 6.17 -1.57 -20.22
N PHE A 259 4.93 -1.46 -19.77
CA PHE A 259 3.88 -2.43 -20.09
C PHE A 259 3.09 -2.12 -21.37
N THR A 260 2.86 -0.84 -21.67
CA THR A 260 1.95 -0.40 -22.76
C THR A 260 2.38 -0.92 -24.13
N ASN A 261 1.72 -1.97 -24.63
CA ASN A 261 1.97 -2.57 -25.93
C ASN A 261 0.64 -2.68 -26.70
N PRO A 262 0.57 -2.20 -27.96
CA PRO A 262 -0.62 -2.32 -28.80
C PRO A 262 -1.21 -3.74 -28.87
N ILE A 263 -0.36 -4.77 -29.00
CA ILE A 263 -0.78 -6.18 -29.03
C ILE A 263 -1.44 -6.59 -27.72
N LEU A 264 -0.85 -6.20 -26.58
CA LEU A 264 -1.41 -6.43 -25.25
C LEU A 264 -2.77 -5.74 -25.10
N PHE A 265 -2.89 -4.48 -25.54
CA PHE A 265 -4.12 -3.70 -25.37
C PHE A 265 -5.26 -4.28 -26.21
N ARG A 266 -4.98 -4.77 -27.42
CA ARG A 266 -5.94 -5.53 -28.22
C ARG A 266 -6.36 -6.83 -27.55
N HIS A 267 -5.41 -7.57 -26.99
CA HIS A 267 -5.71 -8.80 -26.26
C HIS A 267 -6.60 -8.54 -25.04
N LEU A 268 -6.29 -7.52 -24.24
CA LEU A 268 -7.13 -7.09 -23.11
C LEU A 268 -8.54 -6.71 -23.59
N ARG A 269 -8.65 -5.99 -24.71
CA ARG A 269 -9.94 -5.62 -25.31
C ARG A 269 -10.76 -6.84 -25.71
N GLN A 270 -10.15 -7.86 -26.33
CA GLN A 270 -10.79 -9.13 -26.66
C GLN A 270 -11.28 -9.89 -25.41
N GLN A 271 -10.56 -9.75 -24.29
CA GLN A 271 -10.97 -10.33 -23.01
C GLN A 271 -12.08 -9.53 -22.31
N GLY A 272 -12.45 -8.35 -22.82
CA GLY A 272 -13.48 -7.48 -22.23
C GLY A 272 -12.92 -6.44 -21.26
N PHE A 273 -11.62 -6.13 -21.36
CA PHE A 273 -10.94 -5.12 -20.56
C PHE A 273 -10.59 -3.88 -21.37
N GLY A 274 -10.72 -2.72 -20.73
CA GLY A 274 -10.17 -1.46 -21.20
C GLY A 274 -8.69 -1.34 -20.83
N ALA A 275 -7.94 -0.56 -21.61
CA ALA A 275 -6.55 -0.26 -21.28
C ALA A 275 -6.20 1.19 -21.63
N CYS A 276 -5.33 1.79 -20.83
CA CYS A 276 -4.78 3.11 -21.04
C CYS A 276 -3.35 3.17 -20.51
N GLY A 277 -2.42 3.72 -21.27
CA GLY A 277 -1.05 3.80 -20.79
C GLY A 277 -0.17 4.73 -21.59
N THR A 278 0.88 5.22 -20.93
CA THR A 278 1.94 5.94 -21.64
C THR A 278 2.71 4.97 -22.52
N TYR A 279 3.15 5.36 -23.71
CA TYR A 279 3.93 4.48 -24.59
C TYR A 279 5.24 5.14 -25.04
N ARG A 280 6.21 4.31 -25.43
CA ARG A 280 7.46 4.78 -26.05
C ARG A 280 7.34 4.74 -27.56
N GLN A 281 7.72 5.83 -28.23
CA GLN A 281 7.83 5.82 -29.68
C GLN A 281 8.81 4.74 -30.16
N GLY A 282 8.52 4.12 -31.30
CA GLY A 282 9.34 3.05 -31.86
C GLY A 282 9.10 1.66 -31.26
N ARG A 283 8.15 1.51 -30.33
CA ARG A 283 7.66 0.18 -29.91
C ARG A 283 6.82 -0.43 -31.03
N ASP A 284 6.94 -1.73 -31.25
CA ASP A 284 6.20 -2.44 -32.27
C ASP A 284 4.68 -2.20 -32.17
N GLY A 285 4.05 -1.95 -33.31
CA GLY A 285 2.63 -1.64 -33.43
C GLY A 285 2.24 -0.20 -33.06
N THR A 286 3.18 0.67 -32.67
CA THR A 286 2.90 2.10 -32.47
C THR A 286 3.00 2.87 -33.80
N PRO A 287 2.29 4.00 -33.97
CA PRO A 287 2.35 4.77 -35.21
C PRO A 287 3.77 5.25 -35.53
N THR A 288 4.26 4.93 -36.73
CA THR A 288 5.60 5.30 -37.21
C THR A 288 5.60 6.57 -38.05
N THR A 289 4.45 6.94 -38.62
CA THR A 289 4.31 8.16 -39.44
C THR A 289 4.64 9.42 -38.64
N GLN A 290 5.41 10.31 -39.25
CA GLN A 290 5.75 11.63 -38.69
C GLN A 290 4.95 12.77 -39.32
N GLU A 291 4.10 12.45 -40.29
CA GLU A 291 3.28 13.43 -40.99
C GLU A 291 2.30 14.11 -40.01
N ASN A 292 2.48 15.42 -39.80
CA ASN A 292 1.77 16.24 -38.80
C ASN A 292 1.95 15.81 -37.33
N ALA A 293 3.01 15.06 -37.01
CA ALA A 293 3.34 14.73 -35.63
C ALA A 293 3.73 15.98 -34.82
N LEU A 294 3.55 15.94 -33.50
CA LEU A 294 4.06 17.00 -32.63
C LEU A 294 5.60 17.08 -32.70
N THR A 295 6.09 18.30 -32.56
CA THR A 295 7.52 18.65 -32.49
C THR A 295 7.80 19.39 -31.19
N LYS A 296 9.08 19.53 -30.82
CA LYS A 296 9.50 20.31 -29.64
C LYS A 296 9.08 21.80 -29.72
N THR A 297 8.82 22.30 -30.92
CA THR A 297 8.39 23.68 -31.18
C THR A 297 6.87 23.84 -31.24
N SER A 298 6.12 22.74 -31.11
CA SER A 298 4.66 22.80 -31.12
C SER A 298 4.15 23.58 -29.91
N PRO A 299 3.09 24.42 -30.07
CA PRO A 299 2.51 25.16 -28.96
C PRO A 299 2.03 24.24 -27.83
N ARG A 300 2.18 24.69 -26.58
CA ARG A 300 1.61 23.99 -25.42
C ARG A 300 0.09 23.87 -25.58
N GLY A 301 -0.46 22.72 -25.21
CA GLY A 301 -1.86 22.36 -25.40
C GLY A 301 -2.15 21.68 -26.74
N SER A 302 -1.21 21.67 -27.70
CA SER A 302 -1.43 21.01 -29.00
C SER A 302 -1.71 19.52 -28.83
N ILE A 303 -2.76 19.03 -29.50
CA ILE A 303 -3.14 17.62 -29.50
C ILE A 303 -2.92 17.04 -30.89
N ARG A 304 -2.33 15.84 -30.95
CA ARG A 304 -2.27 15.03 -32.17
C ARG A 304 -2.73 13.63 -31.89
N TRP A 305 -3.53 13.06 -32.77
CA TRP A 305 -4.06 11.72 -32.55
C TRP A 305 -4.12 10.88 -33.83
N ILE A 306 -4.07 9.57 -33.64
CA ILE A 306 -4.29 8.55 -34.67
C ILE A 306 -5.17 7.48 -34.05
N ARG A 307 -6.22 7.09 -34.76
CA ARG A 307 -7.03 5.92 -34.40
C ARG A 307 -6.79 4.78 -35.37
N ASP A 308 -6.48 3.62 -34.80
CA ASP A 308 -6.35 2.35 -35.49
C ASP A 308 -7.33 1.35 -34.87
N ARG A 309 -8.54 1.31 -35.45
CA ARG A 309 -9.68 0.56 -34.93
C ARG A 309 -9.97 0.95 -33.47
N GLU A 310 -9.91 -0.01 -32.55
CA GLU A 310 -10.09 0.21 -31.11
C GLU A 310 -8.98 1.02 -30.45
N LEU A 311 -7.77 1.07 -31.03
CA LEU A 311 -6.64 1.77 -30.44
C LEU A 311 -6.65 3.25 -30.80
N LEU A 312 -6.62 4.08 -29.77
CA LEU A 312 -6.38 5.50 -29.85
C LEU A 312 -4.95 5.81 -29.40
N PHE A 313 -4.16 6.39 -30.30
CA PHE A 313 -2.87 6.98 -29.97
C PHE A 313 -3.02 8.49 -29.89
N VAL A 314 -2.64 9.08 -28.76
CA VAL A 314 -2.70 10.52 -28.53
C VAL A 314 -1.32 11.02 -28.12
N LYS A 315 -0.93 12.14 -28.72
CA LYS A 315 0.19 12.97 -28.30
C LYS A 315 -0.35 14.31 -27.85
N TRP A 316 0.13 14.79 -26.71
CA TRP A 316 -0.24 16.08 -26.15
C TRP A 316 1.01 16.85 -25.74
N MET A 317 1.11 18.11 -26.17
CA MET A 317 2.24 18.96 -25.82
C MET A 317 1.95 19.69 -24.51
N ASP A 318 2.57 19.28 -23.43
CA ASP A 318 2.64 20.10 -22.20
C ASP A 318 4.00 20.83 -22.15
N VAL A 319 4.71 20.83 -21.02
CA VAL A 319 6.13 21.23 -20.97
C VAL A 319 6.98 20.29 -21.84
N ARG A 320 6.54 19.03 -21.97
CA ARG A 320 7.10 18.01 -22.86
C ARG A 320 5.98 17.24 -23.54
N GLU A 321 6.31 16.58 -24.64
CA GLU A 321 5.37 15.67 -25.31
C GLU A 321 5.00 14.50 -24.38
N VAL A 322 3.70 14.29 -24.21
CA VAL A 322 3.11 13.12 -23.55
C VAL A 322 2.46 12.25 -24.62
N SER A 323 2.84 10.98 -24.66
CA SER A 323 2.33 9.97 -25.60
C SER A 323 1.53 8.90 -24.85
N LEU A 324 0.24 8.75 -25.17
CA LEU A 324 -0.66 7.73 -24.60
C LEU A 324 -1.30 6.86 -25.68
N CYS A 325 -1.53 5.60 -25.33
CA CYS A 325 -2.32 4.64 -26.07
C CYS A 325 -3.53 4.25 -25.22
N SER A 326 -4.71 4.11 -25.82
CA SER A 326 -5.91 3.68 -25.10
C SER A 326 -6.87 2.87 -25.97
N THR A 327 -7.67 2.00 -25.36
CA THR A 327 -8.76 1.26 -26.00
C THR A 327 -10.17 1.72 -25.60
N VAL A 328 -10.30 2.75 -24.76
CA VAL A 328 -11.59 3.14 -24.15
C VAL A 328 -11.98 4.59 -24.34
N HIS A 329 -11.02 5.50 -24.54
CA HIS A 329 -11.31 6.92 -24.61
C HIS A 329 -11.60 7.39 -26.03
N SER A 330 -12.45 8.41 -26.15
CA SER A 330 -12.42 9.35 -27.27
C SER A 330 -11.19 10.26 -27.17
N VAL A 331 -10.86 10.95 -28.26
CA VAL A 331 -9.78 11.96 -28.24
C VAL A 331 -10.04 13.05 -27.20
N PHE A 332 -11.29 13.48 -27.11
CA PHE A 332 -11.72 14.57 -26.24
C PHE A 332 -13.15 14.36 -25.75
N SER A 333 -13.41 14.75 -24.49
CA SER A 333 -14.73 14.69 -23.84
C SER A 333 -15.07 15.98 -23.07
N GLY A 334 -14.32 17.07 -23.29
CA GLY A 334 -14.61 18.37 -22.65
C GLY A 334 -13.62 18.85 -21.58
N ASP A 335 -12.53 18.12 -21.31
CA ASP A 335 -11.62 18.46 -20.21
C ASP A 335 -10.68 19.64 -20.51
N ILE A 336 -10.69 20.64 -19.62
CA ILE A 336 -9.81 21.81 -19.69
C ILE A 336 -8.88 21.83 -18.47
N VAL A 337 -7.61 22.20 -18.67
CA VAL A 337 -6.62 22.38 -17.61
C VAL A 337 -6.14 23.82 -17.57
N ASP A 338 -6.19 24.40 -16.39
CA ASP A 338 -5.64 25.71 -16.13
C ASP A 338 -4.17 25.62 -15.73
N HIS A 339 -3.33 26.40 -16.39
CA HIS A 339 -1.93 26.59 -16.05
C HIS A 339 -1.67 28.06 -15.73
N TYR A 340 -0.81 28.31 -14.74
CA TYR A 340 -0.27 29.62 -14.46
C TYR A 340 1.10 29.72 -15.11
N VAL A 341 1.29 30.71 -15.96
CA VAL A 341 2.58 31.01 -16.58
C VAL A 341 3.07 32.31 -15.96
N SER A 342 4.19 32.22 -15.26
CA SER A 342 4.91 33.39 -14.75
C SER A 342 5.83 33.91 -15.87
N GLY A 343 5.54 35.11 -16.38
CA GLY A 343 6.46 35.90 -17.19
C GLY A 343 7.09 37.02 -16.36
N ASP A 344 7.73 38.01 -16.99
CA ASP A 344 8.28 39.22 -16.36
C ASP A 344 7.18 40.18 -15.78
N GLY A 345 6.03 39.63 -15.39
CA GLY A 345 4.86 40.34 -14.87
C GLY A 345 3.91 39.41 -14.09
N ALA A 346 2.64 39.82 -13.91
CA ALA A 346 1.65 39.05 -13.16
C ALA A 346 1.40 37.66 -13.75
N GLU A 347 1.15 36.66 -12.90
CA GLU A 347 0.86 35.29 -13.32
C GLU A 347 -0.36 35.25 -14.24
N GLN A 348 -0.16 34.81 -15.48
CA GLN A 348 -1.23 34.72 -16.46
C GLN A 348 -1.81 33.31 -16.47
N LYS A 349 -3.12 33.21 -16.28
CA LYS A 349 -3.87 31.95 -16.31
C LYS A 349 -4.19 31.58 -17.76
N ILE A 350 -3.72 30.42 -18.21
CA ILE A 350 -3.97 29.87 -19.55
C ILE A 350 -4.76 28.57 -19.40
N SER A 351 -5.93 28.49 -20.05
CA SER A 351 -6.76 27.30 -20.08
C SER A 351 -6.47 26.51 -21.37
N LEU A 352 -6.02 25.26 -21.22
CA LEU A 352 -5.63 24.39 -22.33
C LEU A 352 -6.52 23.15 -22.39
N LEU A 353 -6.85 22.72 -23.60
CA LEU A 353 -7.53 21.43 -23.82
C LEU A 353 -6.59 20.30 -23.39
N ARG A 354 -7.13 19.35 -22.62
CA ARG A 354 -6.43 18.12 -22.24
C ARG A 354 -7.17 16.90 -22.78
N PRO A 355 -6.49 15.97 -23.47
CA PRO A 355 -7.13 14.74 -23.90
C PRO A 355 -7.68 13.94 -22.72
N THR A 356 -8.85 13.35 -22.88
CA THR A 356 -9.53 12.56 -21.84
C THR A 356 -8.63 11.44 -21.31
N SER A 357 -7.88 10.78 -22.19
CA SER A 357 -6.93 9.73 -21.81
C SER A 357 -5.83 10.22 -20.86
N VAL A 358 -5.39 11.48 -20.99
CA VAL A 358 -4.38 12.08 -20.08
C VAL A 358 -5.01 12.35 -18.71
N THR A 359 -6.22 12.91 -18.68
CA THR A 359 -6.96 13.16 -17.42
C THR A 359 -7.12 11.88 -16.62
N GLU A 360 -7.68 10.84 -17.24
CA GLU A 360 -7.96 9.58 -16.56
C GLU A 360 -6.68 8.85 -16.17
N TYR A 361 -5.66 8.86 -17.02
CA TYR A 361 -4.38 8.24 -16.69
C TYR A 361 -3.77 8.83 -15.41
N ASN A 362 -3.72 10.16 -15.30
CA ASN A 362 -3.19 10.83 -14.11
C ASN A 362 -4.02 10.55 -12.85
N LYS A 363 -5.33 10.31 -13.01
CA LYS A 363 -6.23 10.01 -11.90
C LYS A 363 -6.05 8.58 -11.37
N TYR A 364 -5.83 7.60 -12.25
CA TYR A 364 -5.97 6.18 -11.90
C TYR A 364 -4.69 5.36 -11.91
N MET A 365 -3.61 5.81 -12.58
CA MET A 365 -2.34 5.08 -12.62
C MET A 365 -1.65 4.98 -11.25
N GLY A 366 -1.95 5.88 -10.32
CA GLY A 366 -1.21 6.06 -9.05
C GLY A 366 -1.39 4.97 -8.00
N GLY A 367 -2.27 3.97 -8.18
CA GLY A 367 -2.61 3.00 -7.14
C GLY A 367 -1.41 2.27 -6.53
N VAL A 368 -0.45 1.82 -7.34
CA VAL A 368 0.77 1.15 -6.83
C VAL A 368 1.65 2.12 -6.04
N ASP A 369 1.82 3.36 -6.53
CA ASP A 369 2.61 4.38 -5.83
C ASP A 369 1.94 4.81 -4.51
N THR A 370 0.61 4.87 -4.45
CA THR A 370 -0.16 5.09 -3.21
C THR A 370 0.12 3.99 -2.19
N SER A 371 0.15 2.73 -2.63
CA SER A 371 0.52 1.60 -1.77
C SER A 371 1.98 1.67 -1.30
N ASP A 372 2.92 2.03 -2.19
CA ASP A 372 4.33 2.19 -1.86
C ASP A 372 4.55 3.31 -0.84
N GLN A 373 3.84 4.43 -0.99
CA GLN A 373 3.87 5.53 -0.05
C GLN A 373 3.35 5.09 1.31
N MET A 374 2.26 4.33 1.35
CA MET A 374 1.76 3.75 2.58
C MET A 374 2.84 2.87 3.20
N ILE A 375 3.28 1.79 2.54
CA ILE A 375 4.29 0.88 3.10
C ILE A 375 5.51 1.63 3.65
N GLY A 376 5.96 2.69 2.96
CA GLY A 376 7.09 3.51 3.37
C GLY A 376 6.98 4.22 4.73
N THR A 377 5.78 4.49 5.28
CA THR A 377 5.66 5.25 6.54
C THR A 377 6.00 4.44 7.80
N HIS A 378 5.68 3.14 7.82
CA HIS A 378 5.88 2.25 8.98
C HIS A 378 6.24 0.83 8.48
N SER A 379 7.35 0.74 7.77
CA SER A 379 7.78 -0.47 7.06
C SER A 379 8.49 -1.45 8.01
N VAL A 380 8.11 -2.73 7.95
CA VAL A 380 8.73 -3.84 8.69
C VAL A 380 10.15 -4.21 8.22
N PRO A 381 10.51 -4.18 6.91
CA PRO A 381 11.83 -4.46 6.40
C PRO A 381 12.97 -3.85 7.20
N ARG A 382 13.70 -4.72 7.89
CA ARG A 382 14.97 -4.41 8.57
C ARG A 382 16.13 -4.87 7.70
N LYS A 383 17.32 -4.30 7.94
CA LYS A 383 18.54 -4.67 7.21
C LYS A 383 18.81 -6.17 7.38
N THR A 384 18.67 -6.94 6.30
CA THR A 384 18.96 -8.38 6.26
C THR A 384 19.74 -8.75 5.00
N MET A 385 20.58 -9.77 5.11
CA MET A 385 21.31 -10.38 3.99
C MET A 385 20.56 -11.60 3.41
N ARG A 386 19.46 -12.04 4.04
CA ARG A 386 18.61 -13.14 3.55
C ARG A 386 17.47 -12.56 2.73
N TRP A 387 17.47 -12.82 1.43
CA TRP A 387 16.44 -12.29 0.51
C TRP A 387 15.04 -12.84 0.84
N THR A 388 14.94 -14.08 1.30
CA THR A 388 13.68 -14.69 1.74
C THR A 388 13.06 -13.90 2.90
N VAL A 389 13.86 -13.54 3.91
CA VAL A 389 13.40 -12.71 5.04
C VAL A 389 12.94 -11.33 4.55
N THR A 390 13.59 -10.74 3.54
CA THR A 390 13.09 -9.49 2.94
C THR A 390 11.69 -9.67 2.35
N ILE A 391 11.43 -10.78 1.65
CA ILE A 391 10.12 -11.07 1.07
C ILE A 391 9.09 -11.27 2.19
N PHE A 392 9.40 -12.08 3.20
CA PHE A 392 8.51 -12.26 4.35
C PHE A 392 8.09 -10.93 4.99
N GLN A 393 9.07 -10.07 5.30
CA GLN A 393 8.80 -8.75 5.88
C GLN A 393 7.95 -7.88 4.95
N HIS A 394 8.17 -7.97 3.63
CA HIS A 394 7.35 -7.25 2.66
C HIS A 394 5.91 -7.79 2.60
N LEU A 395 5.70 -9.10 2.74
CA LEU A 395 4.36 -9.69 2.79
C LEU A 395 3.60 -9.27 4.06
N VAL A 396 4.29 -9.11 5.19
CA VAL A 396 3.72 -8.52 6.40
C VAL A 396 3.29 -7.07 6.16
N ASP A 397 4.13 -6.26 5.48
CA ASP A 397 3.80 -4.88 5.12
C ASP A 397 2.57 -4.79 4.19
N ILE A 398 2.47 -5.67 3.20
CA ILE A 398 1.30 -5.77 2.30
C ILE A 398 0.05 -6.09 3.12
N ALA A 399 0.11 -7.12 3.98
CA ALA A 399 -1.02 -7.52 4.80
C ALA A 399 -1.48 -6.41 5.74
N ALA A 400 -0.55 -5.73 6.43
CA ALA A 400 -0.86 -4.62 7.33
C ALA A 400 -1.45 -3.41 6.58
N THR A 401 -0.92 -3.09 5.40
CA THR A 401 -1.39 -1.97 4.57
C THR A 401 -2.76 -2.26 3.96
N ASN A 402 -2.95 -3.45 3.38
CA ASN A 402 -4.26 -3.86 2.87
C ASN A 402 -5.31 -3.93 4.00
N SER A 403 -4.92 -4.36 5.21
CA SER A 403 -5.82 -4.34 6.38
C SER A 403 -6.26 -2.92 6.74
N PHE A 404 -5.34 -1.95 6.71
CA PHE A 404 -5.67 -0.55 6.92
C PHE A 404 -6.61 0.00 5.84
N ILE A 405 -6.38 -0.37 4.58
CA ILE A 405 -7.23 0.06 3.46
C ILE A 405 -8.65 -0.50 3.60
N ILE A 406 -8.79 -1.76 4.04
CA ILE A 406 -10.10 -2.33 4.39
C ILE A 406 -10.77 -1.51 5.49
N HIS A 407 -10.05 -1.18 6.56
CA HIS A 407 -10.58 -0.34 7.64
C HIS A 407 -11.07 1.02 7.13
N THR A 408 -10.29 1.70 6.29
CA THR A 408 -10.69 2.99 5.73
C THR A 408 -11.90 2.87 4.81
N ASP A 409 -11.92 1.87 3.92
CA ASP A 409 -13.04 1.64 2.99
C ASP A 409 -14.37 1.38 3.73
N ARG A 410 -14.27 0.69 4.86
CA ARG A 410 -15.40 0.45 5.76
C ARG A 410 -15.86 1.69 6.53
N CYS A 411 -14.91 2.46 7.05
CA CYS A 411 -15.25 3.72 7.70
C CYS A 411 -15.96 4.65 6.71
N ASP A 412 -15.49 4.72 5.47
CA ASP A 412 -16.11 5.52 4.42
C ASP A 412 -17.54 5.03 4.10
N SER A 413 -17.76 3.71 3.97
CA SER A 413 -19.10 3.16 3.71
C SER A 413 -20.07 3.35 4.87
N MET A 414 -19.57 3.42 6.11
CA MET A 414 -20.35 3.71 7.31
C MET A 414 -20.40 5.20 7.68
N GLN A 415 -19.79 6.09 6.88
CA GLN A 415 -19.65 7.53 7.15
C GLN A 415 -19.01 7.85 8.51
N GLN A 416 -18.00 7.06 8.90
CA GLN A 416 -17.22 7.22 10.12
C GLN A 416 -15.83 7.75 9.81
N ASN A 417 -15.22 8.43 10.79
CA ASN A 417 -13.82 8.84 10.66
C ASN A 417 -12.89 7.63 10.86
N PRO A 418 -12.00 7.32 9.90
CA PRO A 418 -11.05 6.24 10.06
C PRO A 418 -9.99 6.56 11.12
N MET A 419 -9.35 5.52 11.65
CA MET A 419 -8.17 5.68 12.49
C MET A 419 -7.02 6.26 11.67
N THR A 420 -6.10 6.96 12.32
CA THR A 420 -4.81 7.23 11.70
C THR A 420 -4.07 5.90 11.47
N ARG A 421 -3.22 5.86 10.44
CA ARG A 421 -2.44 4.65 10.11
C ARG A 421 -1.58 4.17 11.29
N GLN A 422 -0.90 5.09 11.97
CA GLN A 422 -0.11 4.75 13.16
C GLN A 422 -1.01 4.10 14.23
N ARG A 423 -2.18 4.68 14.50
CA ARG A 423 -3.09 4.17 15.51
C ARG A 423 -3.63 2.79 15.17
N PHE A 424 -3.97 2.57 13.91
CA PHE A 424 -4.37 1.26 13.41
C PHE A 424 -3.26 0.21 13.62
N GLN A 425 -2.02 0.57 13.28
CA GLN A 425 -0.87 -0.32 13.40
C GLN A 425 -0.50 -0.61 14.86
N GLU A 426 -0.64 0.36 15.76
CA GLU A 426 -0.51 0.15 17.21
C GLU A 426 -1.54 -0.87 17.71
N GLN A 427 -2.82 -0.72 17.33
CA GLN A 427 -3.88 -1.64 17.73
C GLN A 427 -3.69 -3.05 17.15
N LEU A 428 -3.30 -3.15 15.88
CA LEU A 428 -2.93 -4.41 15.25
C LEU A 428 -1.76 -5.08 16.00
N THR A 429 -0.71 -4.32 16.27
CA THR A 429 0.47 -4.79 17.02
C THR A 429 0.06 -5.31 18.40
N ALA A 430 -0.78 -4.56 19.12
CA ALA A 430 -1.25 -4.95 20.44
C ALA A 430 -2.08 -6.23 20.41
N HIS A 431 -2.96 -6.38 19.41
CA HIS A 431 -3.72 -7.61 19.20
C HIS A 431 -2.79 -8.82 18.98
N LEU A 432 -1.80 -8.71 18.09
CA LEU A 432 -0.87 -9.80 17.80
C LEU A 432 0.00 -10.18 19.00
N LEU A 433 0.31 -9.21 19.86
CA LEU A 433 1.09 -9.42 21.09
C LEU A 433 0.24 -9.87 22.29
N GLY A 434 -1.09 -9.88 22.16
CA GLY A 434 -2.01 -10.24 23.24
C GLY A 434 -2.06 -9.21 24.36
N VAL A 435 -1.80 -7.93 24.06
CA VAL A 435 -1.77 -6.85 25.04
C VAL A 435 -2.87 -5.83 24.77
N LYS A 436 -3.40 -5.22 25.84
CA LYS A 436 -4.38 -4.16 25.73
C LYS A 436 -3.67 -2.81 25.69
N LEU A 437 -3.91 -2.01 24.66
CA LEU A 437 -3.50 -0.60 24.69
C LEU A 437 -4.39 0.14 25.69
N LYS A 438 -3.76 0.84 26.63
CA LYS A 438 -4.46 1.78 27.50
C LYS A 438 -4.87 2.97 26.62
N ASN A 439 -6.16 3.06 26.27
CA ASN A 439 -6.68 4.06 25.33
C ASN A 439 -6.88 5.46 25.93
N VAL A 440 -6.38 5.70 27.14
CA VAL A 440 -6.52 6.97 27.86
C VAL A 440 -5.22 7.17 28.66
N PRO A 441 -4.64 8.38 28.74
CA PRO A 441 -3.66 8.67 29.77
C PRO A 441 -4.26 8.27 31.12
N GLN A 442 -3.71 7.23 31.74
CA GLN A 442 -4.05 6.93 33.12
C GLN A 442 -3.43 8.03 33.95
N ILE A 443 -4.29 8.90 34.48
CA ILE A 443 -3.95 9.81 35.55
C ILE A 443 -3.40 8.93 36.68
N PRO A 444 -2.20 9.21 37.21
CA PRO A 444 -1.68 8.50 38.36
C PRO A 444 -2.74 8.51 39.48
N PRO A 445 -3.04 7.38 40.13
CA PRO A 445 -3.99 7.37 41.24
C PRO A 445 -3.53 8.39 42.30
N GLY A 446 -4.33 9.43 42.53
CA GLY A 446 -4.05 10.49 43.51
C GLY A 446 -3.96 11.92 43.00
N GLN A 447 -3.97 12.19 41.68
CA GLN A 447 -4.01 13.58 41.17
C GLN A 447 -5.40 14.20 41.31
N LYS A 448 -5.51 15.31 42.05
CA LYS A 448 -6.76 16.07 42.21
C LYS A 448 -7.14 16.72 40.88
N HIS A 449 -8.37 16.50 40.41
CA HIS A 449 -8.91 17.17 39.23
C HIS A 449 -9.28 18.61 39.57
N LEU A 450 -8.37 19.55 39.29
CA LEU A 450 -8.60 20.97 39.53
C LEU A 450 -8.98 21.70 38.23
N PRO A 451 -10.00 22.58 38.26
CA PRO A 451 -10.29 23.47 37.15
C PRO A 451 -9.26 24.61 37.12
N VAL A 452 -8.57 24.76 36.00
CA VAL A 452 -7.63 25.85 35.74
C VAL A 452 -8.05 26.63 34.50
N PRO A 453 -7.75 27.94 34.43
CA PRO A 453 -7.96 28.69 33.20
C PRO A 453 -7.05 28.14 32.09
N THR A 454 -7.52 28.17 30.85
CA THR A 454 -6.76 27.66 29.69
C THR A 454 -5.50 28.47 29.37
N ARG A 455 -5.36 29.67 29.96
CA ARG A 455 -4.16 30.51 29.98
C ARG A 455 -4.09 31.26 31.31
N SER A 456 -2.89 31.35 31.89
CA SER A 456 -2.61 32.04 33.16
C SER A 456 -1.98 33.43 33.00
N GLU A 457 -1.57 33.81 31.78
CA GLU A 457 -0.91 35.10 31.53
C GLU A 457 -1.95 36.20 31.25
N HIS A 458 -2.06 37.14 32.19
CA HIS A 458 -2.78 38.39 32.02
C HIS A 458 -1.85 39.44 31.40
N THR A 459 -1.80 39.52 30.07
CA THR A 459 -1.35 40.76 29.42
C THR A 459 -2.58 41.67 29.26
N GLU A 460 -2.51 42.88 29.81
CA GLU A 460 -3.63 43.85 29.91
C GLU A 460 -4.21 44.32 28.57
N ALA A 461 -3.73 43.80 27.45
CA ALA A 461 -4.31 44.01 26.15
C ALA A 461 -4.37 42.67 25.40
N HIS A 462 -5.52 41.98 25.45
CA HIS A 462 -6.17 41.31 24.30
C HIS A 462 -7.27 40.31 24.73
N LYS A 463 -8.53 40.73 24.49
CA LYS A 463 -9.77 40.01 24.15
C LYS A 463 -10.06 38.61 24.75
N ALA A 464 -11.23 38.53 25.38
CA ALA A 464 -11.94 37.37 25.95
C ALA A 464 -12.14 36.10 25.07
N GLY A 465 -11.56 36.05 23.86
CA GLY A 465 -11.68 34.92 22.91
C GLY A 465 -10.39 34.14 22.68
N GLN A 466 -9.21 34.66 23.05
CA GLN A 466 -7.94 33.98 22.79
C GLN A 466 -7.65 32.90 23.85
N GLY A 467 -7.25 31.71 23.41
CA GLY A 467 -6.91 30.58 24.29
C GLY A 467 -8.08 29.75 24.80
N ARG A 468 -9.33 30.04 24.40
CA ARG A 468 -10.49 29.20 24.74
C ARG A 468 -10.43 27.85 24.02
N ARG A 469 -10.77 26.77 24.73
CA ARG A 469 -10.88 25.41 24.18
C ARG A 469 -12.35 25.06 23.90
N ARG A 470 -12.60 24.00 23.12
CA ARG A 470 -13.93 23.39 23.01
C ARG A 470 -14.18 22.47 24.21
N CYS A 471 -15.36 22.59 24.81
CA CYS A 471 -15.79 21.71 25.89
C CYS A 471 -15.94 20.28 25.36
N ARG A 472 -15.38 19.29 26.07
CA ARG A 472 -15.47 17.88 25.69
C ARG A 472 -16.90 17.33 25.68
N LEU A 473 -17.75 17.78 26.60
CA LEU A 473 -19.11 17.25 26.74
C LEU A 473 -20.15 17.98 25.88
N CYS A 474 -20.13 19.32 25.88
CA CYS A 474 -21.15 20.11 25.18
C CYS A 474 -20.65 20.81 23.91
N HIS A 475 -19.37 20.64 23.56
CA HIS A 475 -18.72 21.23 22.37
C HIS A 475 -18.72 22.76 22.26
N ARG A 476 -19.22 23.47 23.28
CA ARG A 476 -19.19 24.95 23.36
C ARG A 476 -17.81 25.46 23.76
N SER A 477 -17.52 26.72 23.45
CA SER A 477 -16.26 27.37 23.83
C SER A 477 -16.18 27.56 25.36
N THR A 478 -15.04 27.23 25.95
CA THR A 478 -14.77 27.37 27.39
C THR A 478 -13.37 27.94 27.63
N ALA A 479 -13.25 28.78 28.66
CA ALA A 479 -11.97 29.29 29.16
C ALA A 479 -11.37 28.40 30.28
N TRP A 480 -12.05 27.30 30.61
CA TRP A 480 -11.66 26.39 31.69
C TRP A 480 -11.25 25.02 31.16
N MET A 481 -10.26 24.42 31.80
CA MET A 481 -9.81 23.07 31.54
C MET A 481 -9.49 22.34 32.84
N CYS A 482 -9.52 21.01 32.80
CA CYS A 482 -8.96 20.19 33.88
C CYS A 482 -7.45 20.09 33.69
N GLU A 483 -6.68 20.49 34.71
CA GLU A 483 -5.22 20.41 34.69
C GLU A 483 -4.73 18.96 34.53
N ALA A 484 -5.33 18.03 35.28
CA ALA A 484 -4.95 16.62 35.26
C ALA A 484 -5.34 15.90 33.95
N CYS A 485 -6.48 16.25 33.34
CA CYS A 485 -6.96 15.60 32.13
C CYS A 485 -6.58 16.33 30.83
N ASP A 486 -6.05 17.55 30.92
CA ASP A 486 -5.79 18.47 29.81
C ASP A 486 -7.00 18.66 28.84
N VAL A 487 -8.23 18.61 29.36
CA VAL A 487 -9.47 18.75 28.56
C VAL A 487 -10.20 20.05 28.89
N GLY A 488 -10.72 20.73 27.86
CA GLY A 488 -11.62 21.87 28.03
C GLY A 488 -12.97 21.42 28.59
N LEU A 489 -13.42 22.02 29.70
CA LEU A 489 -14.70 21.71 30.34
C LEU A 489 -15.41 23.01 30.73
N CYS A 490 -16.73 23.07 30.58
CA CYS A 490 -17.49 24.23 31.05
C CYS A 490 -17.59 24.20 32.57
N LEU A 491 -17.34 25.35 33.19
CA LEU A 491 -17.50 25.61 34.61
C LEU A 491 -18.41 26.84 34.77
N GLN A 492 -19.71 26.64 34.60
CA GLN A 492 -20.75 27.66 34.80
C GLN A 492 -21.86 27.07 35.71
N PRO A 493 -22.57 27.89 36.51
CA PRO A 493 -23.61 27.39 37.42
C PRO A 493 -24.71 26.58 36.72
N ASP A 494 -25.12 27.02 35.53
CA ASP A 494 -26.13 26.39 34.66
C ASP A 494 -25.54 25.27 33.79
N ARG A 495 -24.21 25.20 33.66
CA ARG A 495 -23.51 24.24 32.78
C ARG A 495 -22.17 23.82 33.37
N ASN A 496 -22.21 22.95 34.35
CA ASN A 496 -21.03 22.40 35.00
C ASN A 496 -20.59 21.06 34.39
N CYS A 497 -20.09 21.12 33.15
CA CYS A 497 -19.52 19.96 32.47
C CYS A 497 -18.26 19.43 33.17
N PHE A 498 -17.58 20.27 33.95
CA PHE A 498 -16.43 19.84 34.76
C PHE A 498 -16.86 18.80 35.80
N TRP A 499 -17.87 19.13 36.60
CA TRP A 499 -18.43 18.23 37.62
C TRP A 499 -19.02 16.96 37.01
N GLN A 500 -19.72 17.07 35.86
CA GLN A 500 -20.27 15.92 35.14
C GLN A 500 -19.18 14.98 34.60
N HIS A 501 -18.07 15.53 34.09
CA HIS A 501 -16.98 14.73 33.53
C HIS A 501 -16.24 13.92 34.60
N HIS A 502 -16.16 14.43 35.83
CA HIS A 502 -15.38 13.82 36.92
C HIS A 502 -16.20 12.98 37.92
N GLN A 503 -17.53 13.05 37.89
CA GLN A 503 -18.39 12.23 38.74
C GLN A 503 -18.27 10.72 38.49
N GLY A 504 -17.94 10.32 37.26
CA GLY A 504 -17.68 8.91 36.92
C GLY A 504 -16.35 8.37 37.44
N HIS A 505 -15.46 9.24 37.95
CA HIS A 505 -14.14 8.87 38.46
C HIS A 505 -14.07 8.78 39.99
N SER A 506 -15.15 9.13 40.71
CA SER A 506 -15.18 9.18 42.18
C SER A 506 -15.76 7.92 42.85
N LEU A 507 -16.16 6.92 42.05
CA LEU A 507 -16.83 5.69 42.52
C LEU A 507 -16.12 4.39 42.09
N GLN A 508 -14.81 4.43 41.84
CA GLN A 508 -13.98 3.22 41.71
C GLN A 508 -12.75 3.29 42.60
#